data_AF-A0A9E5BD31-F1
#
_entry.id   AF-A0A9E5BD31-F1
#
_cell.length_a   1.000
_cell.length_b   1.000
_cell.length_c   1.000
_cell.angle_alpha   90.00
_cell.angle_beta   90.00
_cell.angle_gamma   90.00
#
_symmetry.space_group_name_H-M   'P 1'
#
loop_
_entity.id
_entity.type
_entity.pdbx_description
1 polymer ?
#
loop_
_entity_poly.entity_id
_entity_poly.type
_entity_poly.pdbx_seq_one_letter_code
_entity_poly.pdbx_strand_id
1 'polypeptide(L)'
;MARDYPKQNVRSAASRRVLQRAAGVAEGLETLARKPVKIWRTKGFPYRAPSVPRGVAVPAKESTLGANFDTDFARGPGARFLRRLLVAGPVTGMVQFLARPKVEGVDRLADLANNESISGVIFAPNHHSHLDTPLMVTAVPKPWRDRLVVAAAADYFFD
;
A
#
# COMPACT_ATOMS: atom_id res chain seq x y z
N MET A 1 19.28 -19.54 29.88
CA MET A 1 18.33 -20.34 29.09
C MET A 1 18.75 -20.21 27.62
N ALA A 2 19.52 -21.18 27.12
CA ALA A 2 20.09 -21.14 25.77
C ALA A 2 18.97 -21.42 24.75
N ARG A 3 18.78 -20.50 23.78
CA ARG A 3 17.83 -20.70 22.68
C ARG A 3 18.46 -21.63 21.65
N ASP A 4 17.95 -22.85 21.59
CA ASP A 4 18.26 -23.83 20.56
C ASP A 4 17.67 -23.35 19.23
N TYR A 5 18.51 -22.86 18.32
CA TYR A 5 18.10 -22.51 16.96
C TYR A 5 18.26 -23.73 16.06
N PRO A 6 17.29 -24.02 15.17
CA PRO A 6 17.41 -25.15 14.25
C PRO A 6 18.58 -24.91 13.28
N LYS A 7 19.46 -25.92 13.16
CA LYS A 7 20.60 -25.90 12.21
C LYS A 7 20.07 -25.77 10.79
N GLN A 8 20.51 -24.72 10.09
CA GLN A 8 20.17 -24.48 8.70
C GLN A 8 20.76 -25.60 7.83
N ASN A 9 19.89 -26.33 7.12
CA ASN A 9 20.29 -27.38 6.19
C ASN A 9 21.20 -26.82 5.09
N VAL A 10 22.46 -27.26 5.08
CA VAL A 10 23.44 -26.90 4.05
C VAL A 10 23.03 -27.60 2.75
N ARG A 11 22.37 -26.85 1.84
CA ARG A 11 21.95 -27.37 0.52
C ARG A 11 23.15 -27.94 -0.24
N SER A 12 22.99 -29.13 -0.81
CA SER A 12 24.05 -29.88 -1.50
C SER A 12 24.62 -29.13 -2.71
N ALA A 13 25.84 -29.46 -3.12
CA ALA A 13 26.51 -28.84 -4.27
C ALA A 13 25.70 -28.95 -5.58
N ALA A 14 24.91 -30.02 -5.73
CA ALA A 14 24.00 -30.19 -6.86
C ALA A 14 22.86 -29.15 -6.84
N SER A 15 22.24 -28.90 -5.69
CA SER A 15 21.22 -27.86 -5.54
C SER A 15 21.77 -26.45 -5.79
N ARG A 16 23.02 -26.19 -5.41
CA ARG A 16 23.69 -24.91 -5.71
C ARG A 16 23.92 -24.71 -7.21
N ARG A 17 24.32 -25.75 -7.95
CA ARG A 17 24.50 -25.67 -9.41
C ARG A 17 23.19 -25.45 -10.16
N VAL A 18 22.09 -26.07 -9.71
CA VAL A 18 20.76 -25.86 -10.27
C VAL A 18 20.30 -24.42 -10.03
N LEU A 19 20.48 -23.90 -8.81
CA LEU A 19 20.17 -22.50 -8.49
C LEU A 19 21.04 -21.51 -9.27
N GLN A 20 22.33 -21.78 -9.46
CA GLN A 20 23.21 -20.93 -10.26
C GLN A 20 22.82 -20.92 -11.74
N ARG A 21 22.41 -22.07 -12.30
CA ARG A 21 21.88 -22.13 -13.67
C ARG A 21 20.54 -21.39 -13.79
N ALA A 22 19.66 -21.54 -12.81
CA ALA A 22 18.39 -20.80 -12.78
C ALA A 22 18.61 -19.28 -12.66
N ALA A 23 19.56 -18.85 -11.85
CA ALA A 23 19.94 -17.44 -11.72
C ALA A 23 20.51 -16.88 -13.03
N GLY A 24 21.41 -17.62 -13.71
CA GLY A 24 21.96 -17.19 -15.00
C GLY A 24 20.92 -17.11 -16.12
N VAL A 25 19.90 -17.98 -16.10
CA VAL A 25 18.76 -17.91 -17.04
C VAL A 25 17.88 -16.69 -16.74
N ALA A 26 17.61 -16.41 -15.46
CA ALA A 26 16.86 -15.22 -15.05
C ALA A 26 17.59 -13.92 -15.46
N GLU A 27 18.90 -13.86 -15.26
CA GLU A 27 19.74 -12.70 -15.61
C GLU A 27 19.82 -12.50 -17.14
N GLY A 28 19.84 -13.59 -17.91
CA GLY A 28 19.74 -13.56 -19.38
C GLY A 28 18.40 -13.03 -19.88
N LEU A 29 17.30 -13.42 -19.24
CA LEU A 29 15.95 -12.92 -19.53
C LEU A 29 15.80 -11.44 -19.20
N GLU A 30 16.33 -10.98 -18.05
CA GLU A 30 16.35 -9.55 -17.71
C GLU A 30 17.16 -8.72 -18.72
N THR A 31 18.30 -9.24 -19.17
CA THR A 31 19.16 -8.55 -20.14
C THR A 31 18.51 -8.44 -21.51
N LEU A 32 17.79 -9.47 -21.95
CA LEU A 32 17.00 -9.46 -23.18
C LEU A 32 15.79 -8.52 -23.08
N ALA A 33 15.13 -8.45 -21.93
CA ALA A 33 14.04 -7.51 -21.69
C ALA A 33 14.51 -6.03 -21.68
N ARG A 34 15.76 -5.76 -21.26
CA ARG A 34 16.35 -4.40 -21.26
C ARG A 34 16.70 -3.85 -22.64
N LYS A 35 17.04 -4.71 -23.61
CA LYS A 35 17.47 -4.29 -24.97
C LYS A 35 16.41 -3.55 -25.78
N PRO A 36 15.14 -4.01 -25.89
CA PRO A 36 14.12 -3.26 -26.62
C PRO A 36 13.85 -1.91 -25.94
N VAL A 37 13.84 -1.84 -24.61
CA VAL A 37 13.57 -0.61 -23.84
C VAL A 37 14.53 0.53 -24.17
N LYS A 38 15.82 0.25 -24.46
CA LYS A 38 16.78 1.30 -24.84
C LYS A 38 16.47 1.94 -26.20
N ILE A 39 16.02 1.17 -27.18
CA ILE A 39 15.72 1.65 -28.54
C ILE A 39 14.50 2.58 -28.53
N TRP A 40 13.51 2.30 -27.68
CA TRP A 40 12.33 3.16 -27.52
C TRP A 40 12.64 4.47 -26.76
N ARG A 41 13.69 4.49 -25.93
CA ARG A 41 14.11 5.71 -25.18
C ARG A 41 14.83 6.74 -26.04
N THR A 42 15.45 6.34 -27.15
CA THR A 42 16.22 7.24 -28.03
C THR A 42 15.40 7.81 -29.18
N LYS A 43 14.18 7.31 -29.45
CA LYS A 43 13.31 7.86 -30.48
C LYS A 43 12.62 9.14 -29.99
N GLY A 44 12.81 10.23 -30.74
CA GLY A 44 12.07 11.49 -30.58
C GLY A 44 10.70 11.45 -31.26
N PHE A 45 10.10 12.63 -31.47
CA PHE A 45 8.86 12.78 -32.24
C PHE A 45 9.00 12.15 -33.65
N PRO A 46 7.98 11.46 -34.20
CA PRO A 46 6.60 11.29 -33.73
C PRO A 46 6.37 10.13 -32.74
N TYR A 47 7.41 9.40 -32.36
CA TYR A 47 7.29 8.21 -31.52
C TYR A 47 7.27 8.50 -30.01
N ARG A 48 7.61 9.73 -29.60
CA ARG A 48 7.51 10.23 -28.23
C ARG A 48 6.98 11.66 -28.24
N ALA A 49 6.22 12.03 -27.21
CA ALA A 49 5.77 13.41 -27.04
C ALA A 49 6.98 14.37 -27.02
N PRO A 50 6.89 15.51 -27.70
CA PRO A 50 7.95 16.51 -27.69
C PRO A 50 8.18 17.04 -26.27
N SER A 51 9.42 17.41 -25.98
CA SER A 51 9.76 18.12 -24.74
C SER A 51 9.08 19.50 -24.72
N VAL A 52 8.62 19.92 -23.56
CA VAL A 52 8.08 21.27 -23.37
C VAL A 52 9.19 22.31 -23.60
N PRO A 53 8.97 23.35 -24.43
CA PRO A 53 9.91 24.44 -24.60
C PRO A 53 10.21 25.18 -23.29
N ARG A 54 11.46 25.62 -23.11
CA ARG A 54 11.85 26.45 -21.95
C ARG A 54 11.07 27.77 -21.96
N GLY A 55 10.60 28.21 -20.80
CA GLY A 55 9.89 29.48 -20.62
C GLY A 55 8.37 29.43 -20.84
N VAL A 56 7.81 28.27 -21.21
CA VAL A 56 6.36 28.09 -21.31
C VAL A 56 5.82 27.51 -20.00
N ALA A 57 4.87 28.20 -19.38
CA ALA A 57 4.12 27.66 -18.25
C ALA A 57 3.22 26.53 -18.76
N VAL A 58 3.47 25.30 -18.28
CA VAL A 58 2.61 24.16 -18.58
C VAL A 58 1.53 24.11 -17.52
N PRO A 59 0.24 24.18 -17.89
CA PRO A 59 -0.82 23.96 -16.91
C PRO A 59 -0.65 22.57 -16.30
N ALA A 60 -0.91 22.45 -15.00
CA ALA A 60 -0.87 21.15 -14.33
C ALA A 60 -1.80 20.19 -15.09
N LYS A 61 -1.29 19.05 -15.53
CA LYS A 61 -2.10 18.05 -16.23
C LYS A 61 -3.21 17.61 -15.28
N GLU A 62 -4.45 17.83 -15.67
CA GLU A 62 -5.59 17.31 -14.91
C GLU A 62 -5.49 15.78 -14.83
N SER A 63 -5.66 15.24 -13.62
CA SER A 63 -5.58 13.79 -13.45
C SER A 63 -6.81 13.15 -14.07
N THR A 64 -6.57 12.28 -15.05
CA THR A 64 -7.59 11.51 -15.77
C THR A 64 -8.00 10.24 -15.03
N LEU A 65 -7.55 10.06 -13.78
CA LEU A 65 -7.79 8.86 -12.98
C LEU A 65 -9.21 8.79 -12.40
N GLY A 66 -10.08 9.77 -12.68
CA GLY A 66 -11.47 9.81 -12.20
C GLY A 66 -11.60 10.02 -10.68
N ALA A 67 -10.51 9.98 -9.91
CA ALA A 67 -10.51 10.08 -8.45
C ALA A 67 -10.54 11.51 -7.90
N ASN A 68 -10.58 12.53 -8.77
CA ASN A 68 -10.56 13.94 -8.39
C ASN A 68 -11.98 14.44 -8.12
N PHE A 69 -12.54 14.06 -6.98
CA PHE A 69 -13.78 14.63 -6.47
C PHE A 69 -13.46 15.72 -5.44
N ASP A 70 -14.36 16.70 -5.29
CA ASP A 70 -14.28 17.64 -4.19
C ASP A 70 -14.41 16.86 -2.86
N THR A 71 -13.35 16.92 -2.06
CA THR A 71 -13.24 16.21 -0.78
C THR A 71 -13.05 17.17 0.39
N ASP A 72 -13.14 18.49 0.17
CA ASP A 72 -12.85 19.48 1.20
C ASP A 72 -13.90 19.46 2.31
N PHE A 73 -15.18 19.28 1.93
CA PHE A 73 -16.27 19.04 2.89
C PHE A 73 -15.97 17.85 3.81
N ALA A 74 -15.54 16.71 3.25
CA ALA A 74 -15.27 15.48 4.01
C ALA A 74 -14.09 15.61 4.98
N ARG A 75 -13.20 16.58 4.74
CA ARG A 75 -12.03 16.88 5.60
C ARG A 75 -12.33 17.93 6.67
N GLY A 76 -13.50 18.56 6.64
CA GLY A 76 -13.93 19.55 7.61
C GLY A 76 -14.07 19.00 9.04
N PRO A 77 -13.99 19.85 10.08
CA PRO A 77 -14.07 19.42 11.48
C PRO A 77 -15.41 18.73 11.81
N GLY A 78 -16.53 19.20 11.23
CA GLY A 78 -17.85 18.58 11.42
C GLY A 78 -17.93 17.16 10.85
N ALA A 79 -17.47 16.95 9.61
CA ALA A 79 -17.42 15.62 8.99
C ALA A 79 -16.51 14.65 9.76
N ARG A 80 -15.35 15.13 10.23
CA ARG A 80 -14.44 14.33 11.07
C ARG A 80 -15.07 13.95 12.41
N PHE A 81 -15.78 14.86 13.04
CA PHE A 81 -16.51 14.60 14.29
C PHE A 81 -17.61 13.55 14.09
N LEU A 82 -18.44 13.71 13.05
CA LEU A 82 -19.49 12.75 12.72
C LEU A 82 -18.91 11.36 12.41
N ARG A 83 -17.82 11.30 11.62
CA ARG A 83 -17.10 10.04 11.37
C ARG A 83 -16.65 9.37 12.66
N ARG A 84 -16.08 10.13 13.60
CA ARG A 84 -15.65 9.60 14.90
C ARG A 84 -16.83 9.03 15.69
N LEU A 85 -17.96 9.72 15.74
CA LEU A 85 -19.17 9.24 16.41
C LEU A 85 -19.70 7.95 15.79
N LEU A 86 -19.84 7.89 14.46
CA LEU A 86 -20.33 6.70 13.77
C LEU A 86 -19.39 5.50 13.95
N VAL A 87 -18.08 5.73 13.84
CA VAL A 87 -17.07 4.68 14.03
C VAL A 87 -17.09 4.17 15.47
N ALA A 88 -17.03 5.06 16.46
CA ALA A 88 -16.95 4.70 17.87
C ALA A 88 -18.25 4.08 18.42
N GLY A 89 -19.41 4.45 17.86
CA GLY A 89 -20.71 3.95 18.27
C GLY A 89 -21.15 2.74 17.43
N PRO A 90 -22.07 2.92 16.47
CA PRO A 90 -22.75 1.82 15.78
C PRO A 90 -21.79 0.87 15.05
N VAL A 91 -20.74 1.37 14.39
CA VAL A 91 -19.79 0.51 13.67
C VAL A 91 -19.03 -0.40 14.63
N THR A 92 -18.49 0.17 15.72
CA THR A 92 -17.83 -0.63 16.76
C THR A 92 -18.81 -1.61 17.39
N GLY A 93 -20.03 -1.18 17.72
CA GLY A 93 -21.06 -2.07 18.28
C GLY A 93 -21.39 -3.26 17.36
N MET A 94 -21.57 -3.01 16.06
CA MET A 94 -21.79 -4.05 15.05
C MET A 94 -20.62 -5.03 14.96
N VAL A 95 -19.38 -4.52 14.88
CA VAL A 95 -18.18 -5.38 14.83
C VAL A 95 -18.04 -6.22 16.09
N GLN A 96 -18.26 -5.64 17.26
CA GLN A 96 -18.22 -6.36 18.53
C GLN A 96 -19.33 -7.41 18.62
N PHE A 97 -20.51 -7.15 18.06
CA PHE A 97 -21.59 -8.13 18.03
C PHE A 97 -21.27 -9.32 17.11
N LEU A 98 -20.79 -9.04 15.90
CA LEU A 98 -20.58 -10.06 14.85
C LEU A 98 -19.26 -10.84 15.00
N ALA A 99 -18.16 -10.14 15.27
CA ALA A 99 -16.81 -10.71 15.20
C ALA A 99 -16.12 -10.86 16.55
N ARG A 100 -16.48 -10.04 17.56
CA ARG A 100 -15.82 -10.01 18.89
C ARG A 100 -14.29 -10.06 18.81
N PRO A 101 -13.65 -9.18 18.01
CA PRO A 101 -12.22 -9.26 17.75
C PRO A 101 -11.37 -9.13 19.01
N LYS A 102 -10.32 -9.95 19.08
CA LYS A 102 -9.20 -9.76 19.99
C LYS A 102 -8.07 -9.07 19.24
N VAL A 103 -7.67 -7.88 19.70
CA VAL A 103 -6.59 -7.10 19.09
C VAL A 103 -5.33 -7.25 19.94
N GLU A 104 -4.24 -7.71 19.32
CA GLU A 104 -2.95 -7.95 19.97
C GLU A 104 -1.83 -7.22 19.22
N GLY A 105 -0.69 -6.99 19.88
CA GLY A 105 0.49 -6.41 19.22
C GLY A 105 0.47 -4.90 19.02
N VAL A 106 -0.41 -4.18 19.73
CA VAL A 106 -0.50 -2.70 19.67
C VAL A 106 0.79 -2.03 20.16
N ASP A 107 1.49 -2.67 21.09
CA ASP A 107 2.80 -2.27 21.61
C ASP A 107 3.85 -2.12 20.51
N ARG A 108 3.78 -2.93 19.45
CA ARG A 108 4.72 -2.87 18.31
C ARG A 108 4.59 -1.59 17.49
N LEU A 109 3.49 -0.85 17.67
CA LEU A 109 3.26 0.42 16.97
C LEU A 109 3.80 1.62 17.76
N ALA A 110 4.18 1.46 19.03
CA ALA A 110 4.63 2.56 19.88
C ALA A 110 5.87 3.27 19.30
N ASP A 111 6.83 2.50 18.81
CA ASP A 111 8.04 3.04 18.18
C ASP A 111 7.73 3.82 16.89
N LEU A 112 6.69 3.40 16.14
CA LEU A 112 6.24 4.10 14.95
C LEU A 112 5.50 5.41 15.27
N ALA A 113 4.80 5.47 16.40
CA ALA A 113 4.08 6.68 16.82
C ALA A 113 5.02 7.80 17.25
N ASN A 114 6.18 7.45 17.81
CA ASN A 114 7.15 8.40 18.36
C ASN A 114 8.27 8.77 17.38
N ASN A 115 8.30 8.15 16.19
CA ASN A 115 9.36 8.38 15.22
C ASN A 115 9.01 9.51 14.25
N GLU A 116 9.63 10.67 14.44
CA GLU A 116 9.41 11.87 13.60
C GLU A 116 9.81 11.68 12.12
N SER A 117 10.66 10.70 11.80
CA SER A 117 11.05 10.41 10.42
C SER A 117 9.99 9.62 9.63
N ILE A 118 8.97 9.09 10.31
CA ILE A 118 7.91 8.28 9.68
C ILE A 118 6.67 9.15 9.46
N SER A 119 6.37 9.42 8.19
CA SER A 119 5.24 10.27 7.77
C SER A 119 3.90 9.52 7.63
N GLY A 120 3.90 8.20 7.61
CA GLY A 120 2.70 7.39 7.44
C GLY A 120 2.92 5.89 7.66
N VAL A 121 1.83 5.16 7.87
CA VAL A 121 1.83 3.70 8.07
C VAL A 121 0.80 3.07 7.15
N ILE A 122 1.16 1.96 6.50
CA ILE A 122 0.26 1.14 5.69
C ILE A 122 -0.12 -0.09 6.51
N PHE A 123 -1.41 -0.24 6.81
CA PHE A 123 -1.96 -1.48 7.36
C PHE A 123 -2.45 -2.35 6.20
N ALA A 124 -1.84 -3.52 6.03
CA ALA A 124 -2.13 -4.46 4.95
C ALA A 124 -2.77 -5.75 5.50
N PRO A 125 -4.07 -5.74 5.81
CA PRO A 125 -4.78 -6.94 6.25
C PRO A 125 -4.88 -7.97 5.12
N ASN A 126 -5.11 -9.23 5.48
CA ASN A 126 -5.64 -10.23 4.56
C ASN A 126 -7.07 -9.86 4.13
N HIS A 127 -7.55 -10.41 3.01
CA HIS A 127 -8.92 -10.20 2.55
C HIS A 127 -9.73 -11.49 2.67
N HIS A 128 -10.69 -11.50 3.59
CA HIS A 128 -11.57 -12.64 3.85
C HIS A 128 -13.05 -12.30 3.70
N SER A 129 -13.43 -11.03 3.91
CA SER A 129 -14.85 -10.68 3.96
C SER A 129 -15.13 -9.19 3.73
N HIS A 130 -16.40 -8.87 3.54
CA HIS A 130 -16.88 -7.48 3.56
C HIS A 130 -16.74 -6.81 4.94
N LEU A 131 -16.57 -7.60 6.01
CA LEU A 131 -16.39 -7.09 7.36
C LEU A 131 -14.96 -6.61 7.61
N ASP A 132 -14.00 -6.88 6.72
CA ASP A 132 -12.59 -6.55 6.92
C ASP A 132 -12.39 -5.03 7.09
N THR A 133 -13.11 -4.23 6.30
CA THR A 133 -13.06 -2.77 6.39
C THR A 133 -13.52 -2.23 7.76
N PRO A 134 -14.75 -2.51 8.23
CA PRO A 134 -15.18 -2.07 9.56
C PRO A 134 -14.36 -2.71 10.69
N LEU A 135 -13.88 -3.95 10.51
CA LEU A 135 -12.97 -4.59 11.48
C LEU A 135 -11.66 -3.79 11.60
N MET A 136 -11.03 -3.41 10.50
CA MET A 136 -9.79 -2.63 10.52
C MET A 136 -9.99 -1.23 11.07
N VAL A 137 -11.07 -0.55 10.68
CA VAL A 137 -11.39 0.80 11.17
C VAL A 137 -11.59 0.83 12.69
N THR A 138 -12.04 -0.27 13.29
CA THR A 138 -12.24 -0.38 14.75
C THR A 138 -11.03 -0.96 15.49
N ALA A 139 -10.26 -1.86 14.85
CA ALA A 139 -9.08 -2.50 15.44
C ALA A 139 -7.83 -1.60 15.48
N VAL A 140 -7.57 -0.80 14.44
CA VAL A 140 -6.39 0.08 14.38
C VAL A 140 -6.43 1.08 15.54
N PRO A 141 -5.36 1.25 16.35
CA PRO A 141 -5.37 2.15 17.50
C PRO A 141 -5.22 3.64 17.10
N LYS A 142 -5.46 4.53 18.05
CA LYS A 142 -5.02 5.93 17.94
C LYS A 142 -3.48 6.00 17.95
N PRO A 143 -2.86 6.99 17.29
CA PRO A 143 -3.49 8.10 16.57
C PRO A 143 -3.91 7.80 15.12
N TRP A 144 -3.59 6.61 14.58
CA TRP A 144 -3.82 6.29 13.17
C TRP A 144 -5.30 6.20 12.80
N ARG A 145 -6.15 5.63 13.67
CA ARG A 145 -7.60 5.47 13.42
C ARG A 145 -8.29 6.75 12.95
N ASP A 146 -7.96 7.88 13.56
CA ASP A 146 -8.59 9.18 13.27
C ASP A 146 -8.28 9.72 11.87
N ARG A 147 -7.19 9.24 11.28
CA ARG A 147 -6.70 9.63 9.94
C ARG A 147 -6.67 8.45 8.98
N LEU A 148 -7.27 7.32 9.36
CA LEU A 148 -7.26 6.09 8.58
C LEU A 148 -8.12 6.25 7.32
N VAL A 149 -7.49 6.01 6.18
CA VAL A 149 -8.13 5.93 4.86
C VAL A 149 -7.98 4.49 4.37
N VAL A 150 -9.05 3.96 3.79
CA VAL A 150 -9.07 2.59 3.25
C VAL A 150 -8.83 2.70 1.76
N ALA A 151 -7.75 2.10 1.28
CA ALA A 151 -7.50 1.94 -0.14
C ALA A 151 -8.22 0.68 -0.60
N ALA A 152 -9.45 0.83 -1.09
CA ALA A 152 -10.15 -0.22 -1.81
C ALA A 152 -9.90 -0.06 -3.31
N ALA A 153 -9.84 -1.17 -4.05
CA ALA A 153 -9.87 -1.11 -5.50
C ALA A 153 -11.21 -0.47 -5.95
N ALA A 154 -11.14 0.27 -7.05
CA ALA A 154 -12.26 0.98 -7.68
C ALA A 154 -13.24 0.04 -8.42
N ASP A 155 -13.07 -1.27 -8.28
CA ASP A 155 -13.71 -2.31 -9.07
C ASP A 155 -15.23 -2.40 -8.91
N TYR A 156 -15.82 -1.72 -7.92
CA TYR A 156 -17.27 -1.68 -7.69
C TYR A 156 -17.92 -0.30 -7.84
N PHE A 157 -17.15 0.79 -8.00
CA PHE A 157 -17.67 2.16 -7.87
C PHE A 157 -17.58 3.02 -9.13
N PHE A 158 -16.88 2.55 -10.17
CA PHE A 158 -16.68 3.30 -11.40
C PHE A 158 -17.06 2.43 -12.61
N ASP A 159 -18.37 2.29 -12.80
CA ASP A 159 -18.95 1.90 -14.10
C ASP A 159 -19.08 3.12 -15.03
#